data_AF-A0A5P9EWD7-F1
#
_entry.id   AF-A0A5P9EWD7-F1
#
_cell.length_a   1.000
_cell.length_b   1.000
_cell.length_c   1.000
_cell.angle_alpha   90.00
_cell.angle_beta   90.00
_cell.angle_gamma   90.00
#
_symmetry.space_group_name_H-M   'P 1'
#
loop_
_entity.id
_entity.type
_entity.pdbx_description
1 polymer ?
#
loop_
_entity_poly.entity_id
_entity_poly.type
_entity_poly.pdbx_seq_one_letter_code
_entity_poly.pdbx_strand_id
1 'polypeptide(L)'
;MSEWLPVIIIGFAIALVLGPVMWLKPNQRDSRLADLRGRAAKAGITVQIQTLPAALGEGTAAVYCYRWNDRKRLQVGWALQRQRINHEMNFAGNWDWRNSVKAPQAAWQYLHQLVDSLPSDCCAIIATDVGLGVQWQENGGVKAFSQLSDSLAEYAPLIEEAVRRANPIKLPED
;
A
#
# COMPACT_ATOMS: atom_id res chain seq x y z
N MET A 1 40.36 -46.26 -22.64
CA MET A 1 40.18 -44.86 -22.17
C MET A 1 38.96 -44.16 -22.79
N SER A 2 38.24 -44.79 -23.73
CA SER A 2 37.10 -44.23 -24.48
C SER A 2 35.72 -44.39 -23.80
N GLU A 3 35.57 -45.33 -22.86
CA GLU A 3 34.30 -45.61 -22.15
C GLU A 3 33.83 -44.47 -21.22
N TRP A 4 34.73 -43.56 -20.83
CA TRP A 4 34.43 -42.47 -19.90
C TRP A 4 33.90 -41.20 -20.57
N LEU A 5 34.16 -41.05 -21.88
CA LEU A 5 33.81 -39.87 -22.66
C LEU A 5 32.29 -39.65 -22.75
N PRO A 6 31.44 -40.69 -22.95
CA PRO A 6 29.98 -40.54 -22.94
C PRO A 6 29.46 -40.11 -21.56
N VAL A 7 30.03 -40.65 -20.47
CA VAL A 7 29.62 -40.34 -19.10
C VAL A 7 29.91 -38.87 -18.76
N ILE A 8 31.08 -38.36 -19.18
CA ILE A 8 31.44 -36.95 -19.00
C ILE A 8 30.51 -36.03 -19.79
N ILE A 9 30.19 -36.36 -21.04
CA ILE A 9 29.27 -35.56 -21.88
C ILE A 9 27.87 -35.50 -21.26
N ILE A 10 27.34 -36.64 -20.78
CA ILE A 10 26.02 -36.70 -20.14
C ILE A 10 26.02 -35.90 -18.83
N GLY A 11 27.06 -36.03 -18.01
CA GLY A 11 27.21 -35.24 -16.78
C GLY A 11 27.25 -33.74 -17.05
N PHE A 12 27.97 -33.32 -18.10
CA PHE A 12 28.07 -31.91 -18.50
C PHE A 12 26.75 -31.38 -19.06
N ALA A 13 26.02 -32.18 -19.83
CA ALA A 13 24.69 -31.84 -20.33
C ALA A 13 23.69 -31.64 -19.19
N ILE A 14 23.70 -32.52 -18.18
CA ILE A 14 22.86 -32.38 -16.98
C ILE A 14 23.23 -31.12 -16.20
N ALA A 15 24.52 -30.82 -16.04
CA ALA A 15 24.99 -29.60 -15.37
C ALA A 15 24.57 -28.32 -16.11
N LEU A 16 24.59 -28.33 -17.45
CA LEU A 16 24.13 -27.21 -18.30
C LEU A 16 22.63 -26.93 -18.16
N VAL A 17 21.82 -27.97 -17.89
CA VAL A 17 20.37 -27.84 -17.69
C VAL A 17 20.02 -27.46 -16.24
N LEU A 18 20.71 -28.02 -15.24
CA LEU A 18 20.43 -27.77 -13.83
C LEU A 18 21.07 -26.47 -13.29
N GLY A 19 22.19 -26.04 -13.87
CA GLY A 19 22.92 -24.84 -13.46
C GLY A 19 22.07 -23.56 -13.50
N PRO A 20 21.34 -23.28 -14.59
CA PRO A 20 20.46 -22.11 -14.68
C PRO A 20 19.31 -22.12 -13.66
N VAL A 21 18.78 -23.31 -13.33
CA VAL A 21 17.61 -23.47 -12.44
C VAL A 21 17.97 -23.21 -10.98
N MET A 22 19.17 -23.62 -10.53
CA MET A 22 19.63 -23.35 -9.16
C MET A 22 19.94 -21.87 -8.90
N TRP A 23 20.20 -21.09 -9.96
CA TRP A 23 20.40 -19.64 -9.85
C TRP A 23 19.10 -18.86 -9.68
N LEU A 24 17.95 -19.50 -9.96
CA LEU A 24 16.63 -18.94 -9.78
C LEU A 24 16.10 -19.14 -8.35
N LYS A 25 16.97 -19.12 -7.33
CA LYS A 25 16.50 -19.10 -5.95
C LYS A 25 15.96 -17.70 -5.65
N PRO A 26 14.65 -17.53 -5.43
CA PRO A 26 14.10 -16.21 -5.12
C PRO A 26 14.79 -15.68 -3.86
N ASN A 27 15.15 -14.40 -3.91
CA ASN A 27 15.78 -13.73 -2.77
C ASN A 27 14.85 -13.86 -1.55
N GLN A 28 15.40 -14.04 -0.35
CA GLN A 28 14.58 -14.15 0.87
C GLN A 28 13.65 -12.95 1.05
N ARG A 29 14.07 -11.77 0.58
CA ARG A 29 13.25 -10.55 0.55
C ARG A 29 12.04 -10.70 -0.37
N ASP A 30 12.22 -11.19 -1.59
CA ASP A 30 11.14 -11.35 -2.56
C ASP A 30 10.09 -12.35 -2.08
N SER A 31 10.54 -13.44 -1.44
CA SER A 31 9.64 -14.42 -0.82
C SER A 31 8.82 -13.82 0.32
N ARG A 32 9.42 -12.97 1.17
CA ARG A 32 8.70 -12.26 2.25
C ARG A 32 7.67 -11.28 1.69
N LEU A 33 8.05 -10.49 0.68
CA LEU A 33 7.13 -9.55 0.04
C LEU A 33 5.97 -10.28 -0.66
N ALA A 34 6.26 -11.40 -1.32
CA ALA A 34 5.22 -12.25 -1.91
C ALA A 34 4.24 -12.78 -0.86
N ASP A 35 4.71 -13.21 0.32
CA ASP A 35 3.84 -13.63 1.42
C ASP A 35 2.95 -12.49 1.92
N LEU A 36 3.51 -11.29 2.15
CA LEU A 36 2.74 -10.12 2.60
C LEU A 36 1.65 -9.75 1.60
N ARG A 37 1.99 -9.66 0.31
CA ARG A 37 1.05 -9.30 -0.74
C ARG A 37 0.03 -10.41 -1.00
N GLY A 38 0.42 -11.67 -0.79
CA GLY A 38 -0.49 -12.80 -0.77
C GLY A 38 -1.52 -12.72 0.37
N ARG A 39 -1.11 -12.30 1.57
CA ARG A 39 -2.02 -12.04 2.70
C ARG A 39 -2.97 -10.87 2.41
N ALA A 40 -2.45 -9.79 1.82
CA ALA A 40 -3.27 -8.66 1.38
C ALA A 40 -4.37 -9.09 0.41
N ALA A 41 -4.02 -9.89 -0.61
CA ALA A 41 -4.99 -10.41 -1.56
C ALA A 41 -6.08 -11.26 -0.89
N LYS A 42 -5.72 -12.11 0.09
CA LYS A 42 -6.69 -12.90 0.88
C LYS A 42 -7.62 -12.01 1.73
N ALA A 43 -7.14 -10.85 2.17
CA ALA A 43 -7.92 -9.84 2.89
C ALA A 43 -8.74 -8.92 1.96
N GLY A 44 -8.72 -9.15 0.64
CA GLY A 44 -9.40 -8.29 -0.34
C GLY A 44 -8.70 -6.95 -0.60
N ILE A 45 -7.48 -6.77 -0.08
CA ILE A 45 -6.68 -5.57 -0.23
C ILE A 45 -5.86 -5.68 -1.52
N THR A 46 -5.98 -4.69 -2.39
CA THR A 46 -5.20 -4.62 -3.64
C THR A 46 -3.89 -3.89 -3.40
N VAL A 47 -2.77 -4.41 -3.90
CA VAL A 47 -1.44 -3.79 -3.72
C VAL A 47 -0.93 -3.21 -5.04
N GLN A 48 -0.45 -1.97 -5.01
CA GLN A 48 0.13 -1.28 -6.17
C GLN A 48 1.43 -0.55 -5.79
N ILE A 49 2.44 -0.54 -6.64
CA ILE A 49 3.67 0.22 -6.38
C ILE A 49 3.49 1.65 -6.86
N GLN A 50 3.82 2.62 -6.00
CA GLN A 50 3.78 4.06 -6.32
C GLN A 50 5.04 4.76 -5.81
N THR A 51 5.39 5.88 -6.43
CA THR A 51 6.49 6.77 -5.99
C THR A 51 6.24 7.28 -4.58
N LEU A 52 7.30 7.39 -3.78
CA LEU A 52 7.23 7.98 -2.45
C LEU A 52 6.79 9.46 -2.51
N PRO A 53 6.23 10.00 -1.41
CA PRO A 53 6.03 11.44 -1.30
C PRO A 53 7.36 12.17 -1.50
N ALA A 54 7.36 13.26 -2.26
CA ALA A 54 8.57 14.02 -2.57
C ALA A 54 9.33 14.44 -1.30
N ALA A 55 8.60 14.72 -0.21
CA ALA A 55 9.18 15.03 1.08
C ALA A 55 10.07 13.91 1.62
N LEU A 56 9.82 12.64 1.32
CA LEU A 56 10.64 11.51 1.80
C LEU A 56 11.86 11.25 0.91
N GLY A 57 11.87 11.74 -0.33
CA GLY A 57 12.95 11.58 -1.30
C GLY A 57 12.54 10.71 -2.49
N GLU A 58 13.53 10.22 -3.23
CA GLU A 58 13.30 9.33 -4.37
C GLU A 58 13.11 7.88 -3.93
N GLY A 59 12.24 7.16 -4.64
CA GLY A 59 11.97 5.75 -4.38
C GLY A 59 10.51 5.37 -4.63
N THR A 60 10.18 4.12 -4.37
CA THR A 60 8.81 3.60 -4.50
C THR A 60 8.46 2.76 -3.27
N ALA A 61 7.16 2.70 -2.98
CA ALA A 61 6.60 1.89 -1.91
C ALA A 61 5.24 1.33 -2.32
N ALA A 62 4.81 0.28 -1.63
CA ALA A 62 3.55 -0.40 -1.91
C ALA A 62 2.36 0.35 -1.29
N VAL A 63 1.31 0.54 -2.07
CA VAL A 63 0.02 1.10 -1.66
C VAL A 63 -0.96 -0.05 -1.48
N TYR A 64 -1.40 -0.26 -0.25
CA TYR A 64 -2.38 -1.25 0.16
C TYR A 64 -3.75 -0.59 0.14
N CYS A 65 -4.59 -0.96 -0.82
CA CYS A 65 -5.87 -0.32 -1.12
C CYS A 65 -7.06 -1.16 -0.67
N TYR A 66 -7.83 -0.58 0.25
CA TYR A 66 -9.15 -1.07 0.66
C TYR A 66 -10.21 -0.46 -0.26
N ARG A 67 -11.02 -1.29 -0.92
CA ARG A 67 -12.00 -0.83 -1.90
C ARG A 67 -13.20 -0.17 -1.21
N TRP A 68 -13.68 0.92 -1.79
CA TRP A 68 -14.96 1.50 -1.37
C TRP A 68 -16.10 0.51 -1.60
N ASN A 69 -17.06 0.52 -0.69
CA ASN A 69 -18.27 -0.29 -0.84
C ASN A 69 -19.23 0.34 -1.86
N ASP A 70 -19.46 1.66 -1.77
CA ASP A 70 -20.18 2.44 -2.78
C ASP A 70 -19.41 3.71 -3.15
N ARG A 71 -18.93 3.72 -4.39
CA ARG A 71 -18.12 4.79 -4.99
C ARG A 71 -18.91 6.05 -5.30
N LYS A 72 -20.25 5.98 -5.32
CA LYS A 72 -21.09 7.11 -5.70
C LYS A 72 -20.98 8.23 -4.66
N ARG A 73 -20.85 9.46 -5.15
CA ARG A 73 -20.84 10.70 -4.35
C ARG A 73 -19.66 10.81 -3.37
N LEU A 74 -18.56 10.09 -3.60
CA LEU A 74 -17.34 10.25 -2.81
C LEU A 74 -16.49 11.39 -3.37
N GLN A 75 -16.16 12.37 -2.51
CA GLN A 75 -15.12 13.35 -2.82
C GLN A 75 -13.75 12.70 -2.59
N VAL A 76 -13.11 12.29 -3.68
CA VAL A 76 -11.81 11.59 -3.70
C VAL A 76 -10.74 12.43 -4.39
N GLY A 77 -9.52 11.92 -4.53
CA GLY A 77 -8.38 12.61 -5.17
C GLY A 77 -7.47 13.35 -4.18
N TRP A 78 -7.87 13.44 -2.92
CA TRP A 78 -7.03 13.92 -1.83
C TRP A 78 -6.00 12.85 -1.41
N ALA A 79 -4.87 13.32 -0.90
CA ALA A 79 -3.87 12.46 -0.29
C ALA A 79 -3.28 13.16 0.93
N LEU A 80 -3.09 12.41 2.01
CA LEU A 80 -2.37 12.83 3.20
C LEU A 80 -0.98 12.18 3.16
N GLN A 81 0.08 12.96 3.27
CA GLN A 81 1.45 12.48 3.09
C GLN A 81 2.31 12.85 4.29
N ARG A 82 3.23 11.96 4.62
CA ARG A 82 4.23 12.20 5.65
C ARG A 82 5.27 13.19 5.16
N GLN A 83 5.50 14.21 5.97
CA GLN A 83 6.46 15.29 5.79
C GLN A 83 7.73 15.00 6.61
N ARG A 84 8.86 15.60 6.21
CA ARG A 84 10.12 15.52 6.98
C ARG A 84 10.09 16.40 8.23
N ILE A 85 9.37 17.52 8.19
CA ILE A 85 9.35 18.51 9.25
C ILE A 85 7.95 18.55 9.85
N ASN A 86 7.89 18.52 11.19
CA ASN A 86 6.67 18.75 11.92
C ASN A 86 6.47 20.26 12.09
N HIS A 87 5.35 20.79 11.62
CA HIS A 87 4.93 22.17 11.80
C HIS A 87 3.54 22.20 12.43
N GLU A 88 3.24 23.20 13.25
CA GLU A 88 1.93 23.33 13.93
C GLU A 88 0.74 23.41 12.98
N MET A 89 0.97 23.74 11.70
CA MET A 89 -0.06 23.83 10.67
C MET A 89 -0.36 22.48 9.98
N ASN A 90 0.41 21.44 10.27
CA ASN A 90 0.19 20.11 9.72
C ASN A 90 -1.14 19.54 10.22
N PHE A 91 -1.77 18.71 9.38
CA PHE A 91 -3.00 18.04 9.75
C PHE A 91 -2.86 17.16 11.00
N ALA A 92 -1.85 16.28 11.05
CA ALA A 92 -1.63 15.38 12.19
C ALA A 92 -0.14 15.07 12.39
N GLY A 93 0.50 15.70 13.38
CA GLY A 93 1.93 15.53 13.61
C GLY A 93 2.75 15.88 12.35
N ASN A 94 3.46 14.92 11.76
CA ASN A 94 4.16 15.12 10.50
C ASN A 94 3.36 14.74 9.24
N TRP A 95 2.04 14.64 9.31
CA TRP A 95 1.17 14.36 8.17
C TRP A 95 0.47 15.62 7.69
N ASP A 96 0.50 15.86 6.38
CA ASP A 96 -0.20 16.98 5.77
C ASP A 96 -0.73 16.68 4.36
N TRP A 97 -1.65 17.50 3.88
CA TRP A 97 -2.37 17.34 2.63
C TRP A 97 -1.49 17.62 1.41
N ARG A 98 -1.54 16.72 0.42
CA ARG A 98 -0.88 16.93 -0.87
C ARG A 98 -1.64 17.99 -1.68
N ASN A 99 -0.89 18.98 -2.21
CA ASN A 99 -1.40 20.02 -3.12
C ASN A 99 -2.61 20.79 -2.59
N SER A 100 -2.76 20.90 -1.27
CA SER A 100 -3.89 21.57 -0.60
C SER A 100 -5.29 20.97 -0.88
N VAL A 101 -5.37 19.80 -1.52
CA VAL A 101 -6.63 19.08 -1.75
C VAL A 101 -6.94 18.27 -0.50
N LYS A 102 -7.93 18.73 0.27
CA LYS A 102 -8.30 18.14 1.56
C LYS A 102 -9.48 17.18 1.42
N ALA A 103 -9.52 16.15 2.27
CA ALA A 103 -10.75 15.40 2.48
C ALA A 103 -11.81 16.30 3.13
N PRO A 104 -13.11 15.99 2.95
CA PRO A 104 -14.17 16.59 3.74
C PRO A 104 -13.88 16.60 5.24
N GLN A 105 -14.19 17.71 5.92
CA GLN A 105 -13.93 17.88 7.34
C GLN A 105 -14.61 16.81 8.21
N ALA A 106 -15.76 16.30 7.78
CA ALA A 106 -16.47 15.20 8.44
C ALA A 106 -15.61 13.92 8.60
N ALA A 107 -14.63 13.70 7.71
CA ALA A 107 -13.75 12.54 7.76
C ALA A 107 -12.51 12.75 8.64
N TRP A 108 -12.23 13.98 9.09
CA TRP A 108 -10.95 14.32 9.72
C TRP A 108 -10.71 13.57 11.03
N GLN A 109 -11.74 13.38 11.86
CA GLN A 109 -11.62 12.62 13.10
C GLN A 109 -11.15 11.18 12.82
N TYR A 110 -11.75 10.50 11.84
CA TYR A 110 -11.38 9.13 11.49
C TYR A 110 -10.00 9.06 10.83
N LEU A 111 -9.61 10.10 10.09
CA LEU A 111 -8.27 10.20 9.52
C LEU A 111 -7.19 10.39 10.59
N HIS A 112 -7.45 11.15 11.65
CA HIS A 112 -6.55 11.23 12.81
C HIS A 112 -6.36 9.85 13.45
N GLN A 113 -7.48 9.16 13.73
CA GLN A 113 -7.45 7.83 14.34
C GLN A 113 -6.71 6.81 13.47
N LEU A 114 -6.94 6.85 12.15
CA LEU A 114 -6.21 6.02 11.20
C LEU A 114 -4.71 6.33 11.24
N VAL A 115 -4.30 7.61 11.18
CA VAL A 115 -2.89 7.99 11.25
C VAL A 115 -2.21 7.48 12.52
N ASP A 116 -2.88 7.58 13.66
CA ASP A 116 -2.35 7.13 14.95
C ASP A 116 -2.25 5.60 15.05
N SER A 117 -3.09 4.87 14.31
CA SER A 117 -3.10 3.40 14.31
C SER A 117 -2.15 2.77 13.28
N LEU A 118 -1.60 3.54 12.34
CA LEU A 118 -0.76 3.01 11.27
C LEU A 118 0.66 2.61 11.75
N PRO A 119 1.28 1.60 11.08
CA PRO A 119 2.70 1.31 11.26
C PRO A 119 3.60 2.53 10.97
N SER A 120 4.73 2.62 11.68
CA SER A 120 5.63 3.78 11.66
C SER A 120 6.26 4.10 10.31
N ASP A 121 6.34 3.12 9.41
CA ASP A 121 6.91 3.23 8.06
C ASP A 121 5.85 3.44 6.96
N CYS A 122 4.62 3.80 7.35
CA CYS A 122 3.63 4.35 6.42
C CYS A 122 4.01 5.77 5.98
N CYS A 123 3.74 6.06 4.71
CA CYS A 123 4.20 7.27 4.03
C CYS A 123 3.06 8.15 3.52
N ALA A 124 1.92 7.56 3.16
CA ALA A 124 0.80 8.30 2.61
C ALA A 124 -0.53 7.56 2.83
N ILE A 125 -1.62 8.30 2.92
CA ILE A 125 -3.00 7.84 2.79
C ILE A 125 -3.56 8.50 1.53
N ILE A 126 -4.17 7.74 0.64
CA ILE A 126 -4.56 8.19 -0.70
C ILE A 126 -5.99 7.75 -0.96
N ALA A 127 -6.90 8.70 -1.18
CA ALA A 127 -8.25 8.37 -1.63
C ALA A 127 -8.32 8.47 -3.15
N THR A 128 -8.60 7.34 -3.80
CA THR A 128 -8.89 7.29 -5.24
C THR A 128 -10.36 6.98 -5.47
N ASP A 129 -10.79 6.96 -6.72
CA ASP A 129 -12.11 6.47 -7.14
C ASP A 129 -12.31 4.97 -6.84
N VAL A 130 -11.21 4.21 -6.69
CA VAL A 130 -11.25 2.77 -6.40
C VAL A 130 -11.40 2.49 -4.90
N GLY A 131 -10.67 3.22 -4.05
CA GLY A 131 -10.57 2.89 -2.63
C GLY A 131 -9.71 3.86 -1.81
N LEU A 132 -9.56 3.53 -0.52
CA LEU A 132 -8.61 4.15 0.39
C LEU A 132 -7.32 3.33 0.41
N GLY A 133 -6.24 3.94 -0.07
CA GLY A 133 -4.90 3.35 -0.07
C GLY A 133 -4.04 3.86 1.08
N VAL A 134 -3.23 2.98 1.66
CA VAL A 134 -2.11 3.36 2.54
C VAL A 134 -0.80 2.95 1.88
N GLN A 135 0.08 3.91 1.64
CA GLN A 135 1.42 3.67 1.16
C GLN A 135 2.33 3.27 2.31
N TRP A 136 3.00 2.13 2.18
CA TRP A 136 3.78 1.47 3.21
C TRP A 136 5.07 0.88 2.63
N GLN A 137 6.18 1.03 3.34
CA GLN A 137 7.50 0.53 2.91
C GLN A 137 7.74 -0.95 3.20
N GLU A 138 6.78 -1.65 3.82
CA GLU A 138 6.81 -3.09 4.07
C GLU A 138 7.94 -3.56 5.01
N ASN A 139 8.55 -2.65 5.80
CA ASN A 139 9.69 -2.99 6.67
C ASN A 139 9.26 -3.73 7.95
N GLY A 140 8.02 -3.52 8.41
CA GLY A 140 7.50 -4.10 9.65
C GLY A 140 7.00 -5.55 9.55
N GLY A 141 7.05 -6.17 8.37
CA GLY A 141 6.66 -7.57 8.15
C GLY A 141 5.21 -7.88 8.51
N VAL A 142 4.93 -9.14 8.86
CA VAL A 142 3.55 -9.64 9.05
C VAL A 142 2.81 -8.92 10.17
N LYS A 143 3.50 -8.56 11.27
CA LYS A 143 2.88 -7.86 12.40
C LYS A 143 2.38 -6.47 12.00
N ALA A 144 3.21 -5.70 11.30
CA ALA A 144 2.82 -4.38 10.80
C ALA A 144 1.75 -4.48 9.70
N PHE A 145 1.80 -5.53 8.87
CA PHE A 145 0.73 -5.79 7.91
C PHE A 145 -0.62 -6.04 8.60
N SER A 146 -0.66 -6.87 9.66
CA SER A 146 -1.88 -7.09 10.43
C SER A 146 -2.42 -5.77 10.98
N GLN A 147 -1.57 -4.97 11.63
CA GLN A 147 -1.96 -3.64 12.12
C GLN A 147 -2.52 -2.72 11.02
N LEU A 148 -1.86 -2.67 9.85
CA LEU A 148 -2.32 -1.88 8.70
C LEU A 148 -3.66 -2.39 8.17
N SER A 149 -3.81 -3.71 8.02
CA SER A 149 -5.03 -4.33 7.52
C SER A 149 -6.21 -4.10 8.44
N ASP A 150 -6.00 -4.25 9.76
CA ASP A 150 -7.02 -4.03 10.78
C ASP A 150 -7.45 -2.55 10.80
N SER A 151 -6.46 -1.64 10.75
CA SER A 151 -6.73 -0.19 10.68
C SER A 151 -7.54 0.20 9.44
N LEU A 152 -7.20 -0.35 8.28
CA LEU A 152 -7.95 -0.08 7.04
C LEU A 152 -9.37 -0.64 7.11
N ALA A 153 -9.55 -1.86 7.63
CA ALA A 153 -10.86 -2.48 7.77
C ALA A 153 -11.77 -1.71 8.73
N GLU A 154 -11.20 -1.14 9.80
CA GLU A 154 -11.93 -0.34 10.78
C GLU A 154 -12.30 1.05 10.25
N TYR A 155 -11.32 1.81 9.73
CA TYR A 155 -11.53 3.23 9.44
C TYR A 155 -12.00 3.52 8.01
N ALA A 156 -11.73 2.67 7.02
CA ALA A 156 -12.14 2.94 5.64
C ALA A 156 -13.67 3.09 5.49
N PRO A 157 -14.53 2.23 6.09
CA PRO A 157 -15.98 2.41 6.02
C PRO A 157 -16.48 3.69 6.69
N LEU A 158 -15.85 4.08 7.81
CA LEU A 158 -16.19 5.30 8.55
C LEU A 158 -15.83 6.56 7.75
N ILE A 159 -14.65 6.56 7.13
CA ILE A 159 -14.20 7.62 6.23
C ILE A 159 -15.11 7.70 5.00
N GLU A 160 -15.46 6.55 4.38
CA GLU A 160 -16.36 6.49 3.23
C GLU A 160 -17.71 7.16 3.53
N GLU A 161 -18.33 6.78 4.65
CA GLU A 161 -19.62 7.34 5.06
C GLU A 161 -19.53 8.83 5.42
N ALA A 162 -18.46 9.25 6.10
CA ALA A 162 -18.23 10.66 6.43
C ALA A 162 -18.06 11.52 5.17
N VAL A 163 -17.28 11.04 4.20
CA VAL A 163 -17.09 11.71 2.90
C VAL A 163 -18.41 11.79 2.15
N ARG A 164 -19.19 10.72 2.14
CA ARG A 164 -20.50 10.67 1.47
C ARG A 164 -21.48 11.69 2.04
N ARG A 165 -21.60 11.78 3.37
CA ARG A 165 -22.50 12.72 4.04
C ARG A 165 -22.15 14.18 3.79
N ALA A 166 -20.87 14.48 3.60
CA ALA A 166 -20.41 15.84 3.35
C ALA A 166 -20.77 16.36 1.94
N ASN A 167 -21.23 15.50 1.03
CA ASN A 167 -21.62 15.88 -0.32
C ASN A 167 -23.10 15.54 -0.62
N PRO A 168 -24.08 16.23 0.02
CA PRO A 168 -25.47 16.11 -0.36
C PRO A 168 -25.69 16.83 -1.70
N ILE A 169 -26.06 16.09 -2.74
CA ILE A 169 -26.55 16.71 -3.98
C ILE A 169 -27.82 17.51 -3.62
N LYS A 170 -27.81 18.82 -3.86
CA LYS A 170 -29.04 19.60 -4.04
C LYS A 170 -29.83 18.92 -5.16
N LEU A 171 -30.97 18.31 -4.83
CA LEU A 171 -31.96 17.93 -5.83
C LEU A 171 -32.27 19.18 -6.68
N PRO A 172 -32.39 19.06 -8.01
CA PRO A 172 -32.97 20.15 -8.79
C PRO A 172 -34.36 20.42 -8.19
N GLU A 173 -34.62 21.67 -7.81
CA GLU A 173 -35.96 22.10 -7.45
C GLU A 173 -36.83 21.92 -8.71
N ASP A 174 -37.81 21.03 -8.62
CA ASP A 174 -38.86 20.82 -9.63
C ASP A 174 -39.76 22.07 -9.75
#